data_AF-A0A7K9E9N4-F1
#
_entry.id   AF-A0A7K9E9N4-F1
#
_cell.length_a   1.000
_cell.length_b   1.000
_cell.length_c   1.000
_cell.angle_alpha   90.00
_cell.angle_beta   90.00
_cell.angle_gamma   90.00
#
_symmetry.space_group_name_H-M   'P 1'
#
loop_
_entity.id
_entity.type
_entity.pdbx_description
1 polymer ?
#
loop_
_entity_poly.entity_id
_entity_poly.type
_entity_poly.pdbx_seq_one_letter_code
_entity_poly.pdbx_strand_id
1 'polypeptide(L)'
;DGAAASMETAPQPGTASCSTPSHPPTEEDDFQFILCERCRQESPNLKLLTCLHTLCLSCLSENKPIGQCPVCRTTIPQANGIPNMDNVLFTNLQARLKVYKKIRDSDGPSCSRCQREAAAVWCSECEEFLCTKCFEDHQWFFKKRSHEARRVEDLRAESAHQFLEDTRKPCNLFCSRPGHADQGHISSIYCKKCEKALCCSCALLDSHHATFCDIRSETQRRQEELSTMNELLKRKRSGFEATYAALQDEAARLEEAQRETRELIQQRVEQLVRLIRQEEEELLGLVEARQEQGRRELARELQDVEGVLRRMEAGERLVEKMRLYATDQEVMDMQPFIKGSLEELEQLQPLPAGNRAQPGDLAECRARLQAL
;
A
#
# COMPACT_ATOMS: atom_id res chain seq x y z
N ASP A 1 -20.59 -35.27 -15.29
CA ASP A 1 -19.12 -35.15 -15.28
C ASP A 1 -18.67 -33.94 -16.07
N GLY A 2 -18.62 -32.78 -15.39
CA GLY A 2 -18.14 -31.52 -15.95
C GLY A 2 -16.88 -31.10 -15.21
N ALA A 3 -15.74 -31.15 -15.88
CA ALA A 3 -14.47 -30.64 -15.39
C ALA A 3 -14.41 -29.13 -15.63
N ALA A 4 -14.58 -28.35 -14.57
CA ALA A 4 -14.37 -26.90 -14.58
C ALA A 4 -12.91 -26.60 -14.17
N ALA A 5 -12.18 -25.94 -15.05
CA ALA A 5 -10.82 -25.47 -14.82
C ALA A 5 -10.82 -24.26 -13.88
N SER A 6 -9.92 -24.30 -12.91
CA SER A 6 -9.68 -23.28 -11.89
C SER A 6 -9.10 -22.00 -12.50
N MET A 7 -9.73 -20.86 -12.26
CA MET A 7 -9.11 -19.54 -12.44
C MET A 7 -8.51 -19.07 -11.11
N GLU A 8 -7.20 -18.88 -11.10
CA GLU A 8 -6.46 -18.22 -10.03
C GLU A 8 -6.96 -16.79 -9.80
N THR A 9 -7.26 -16.47 -8.55
CA THR A 9 -7.69 -15.14 -8.10
C THR A 9 -6.46 -14.38 -7.62
N ALA A 10 -6.16 -13.24 -8.24
CA ALA A 10 -5.10 -12.33 -7.80
C ALA A 10 -5.44 -11.68 -6.45
N PRO A 11 -4.46 -11.39 -5.57
CA PRO A 11 -4.71 -10.81 -4.25
C PRO A 11 -4.95 -9.31 -4.37
N GLN A 12 -6.05 -8.83 -3.77
CA GLN A 12 -6.34 -7.40 -3.61
C GLN A 12 -5.36 -6.75 -2.61
N PRO A 13 -4.96 -5.48 -2.83
CA PRO A 13 -4.18 -4.74 -1.84
C PRO A 13 -5.10 -4.35 -0.67
N GLY A 14 -4.87 -4.97 0.48
CA GLY A 14 -5.53 -4.64 1.73
C GLY A 14 -5.16 -3.22 2.15
N THR A 15 -6.16 -2.34 2.18
CA THR A 15 -6.09 -1.06 2.87
C THR A 15 -5.96 -1.32 4.37
N ALA A 16 -4.74 -1.18 4.90
CA ALA A 16 -4.49 -1.18 6.32
C ALA A 16 -5.14 0.07 6.94
N SER A 17 -6.38 -0.10 7.41
CA SER A 17 -7.08 0.91 8.18
C SER A 17 -6.35 1.12 9.50
N CYS A 18 -5.58 2.21 9.58
CA CYS A 18 -4.86 2.63 10.78
C CYS A 18 -5.89 3.10 11.82
N SER A 19 -6.33 2.16 12.65
CA SER A 19 -7.17 2.46 13.81
C SER A 19 -6.28 3.09 14.88
N THR A 20 -6.30 4.41 14.97
CA THR A 20 -5.68 5.15 16.08
C THR A 20 -6.65 5.14 17.27
N PRO A 21 -6.28 4.59 18.45
CA PRO A 21 -7.06 4.83 19.65
C PRO A 21 -6.75 6.24 20.13
N SER A 22 -7.74 7.12 20.06
CA SER A 22 -7.72 8.45 20.65
C SER A 22 -7.91 8.36 22.17
N HIS A 23 -6.83 8.02 22.89
CA HIS A 23 -6.68 8.33 24.31
C HIS A 23 -5.96 9.69 24.46
N PRO A 24 -6.34 10.53 25.44
CA PRO A 24 -5.55 11.71 25.77
C PRO A 24 -4.15 11.25 26.21
N PRO A 25 -3.06 11.87 25.72
CA PRO A 25 -1.71 11.46 26.10
C PRO A 25 -1.56 11.66 27.61
N THR A 26 -1.48 10.56 28.34
CA THR A 26 -1.04 10.56 29.73
C THR A 26 0.44 10.93 29.77
N GLU A 27 0.94 11.54 30.85
CA GLU A 27 2.37 11.85 31.04
C GLU A 27 3.30 10.62 30.84
N GLU A 28 2.73 9.41 30.84
CA GLU A 28 3.42 8.14 30.57
C GLU A 28 3.75 7.91 29.08
N ASP A 29 3.00 8.52 28.14
CA ASP A 29 3.23 8.37 26.70
C ASP A 29 4.50 9.09 26.24
N ASP A 30 4.84 10.21 26.88
CA ASP A 30 5.98 11.06 26.53
C ASP A 30 7.34 10.35 26.70
N PHE A 31 7.40 9.28 27.51
CA PHE A 31 8.63 8.56 27.83
C PHE A 31 8.71 7.16 27.23
N GLN A 32 7.76 6.74 26.40
CA GLN A 32 7.79 5.41 25.78
C GLN A 32 9.04 5.16 24.92
N PHE A 33 9.72 6.22 24.46
CA PHE A 33 10.95 6.13 23.68
C PHE A 33 12.09 5.44 24.44
N ILE A 34 12.06 5.39 25.78
CA ILE A 34 13.10 4.72 26.58
C ILE A 34 12.88 3.21 26.72
N LEU A 35 11.79 2.66 26.19
CA LEU A 35 11.47 1.24 26.27
C LEU A 35 12.17 0.46 25.16
N CYS A 36 12.24 -0.87 25.30
CA CYS A 36 12.71 -1.73 24.21
C CYS A 36 11.84 -1.51 22.96
N GLU A 37 12.46 -1.22 21.82
CA GLU A 37 11.72 -0.89 20.59
C GLU A 37 10.95 -2.08 20.00
N ARG A 38 11.28 -3.32 20.41
CA ARG A 38 10.58 -4.53 19.99
C ARG A 38 9.44 -4.93 20.92
N CYS A 39 9.72 -5.17 22.20
CA CYS A 39 8.72 -5.67 23.15
C CYS A 39 7.99 -4.57 23.92
N ARG A 40 8.42 -3.30 23.81
CA ARG A 40 7.89 -2.14 24.55
C ARG A 40 7.92 -2.33 26.06
N GLN A 41 8.89 -3.08 26.58
CA GLN A 41 9.10 -3.29 28.01
C GLN A 41 10.35 -2.55 28.49
N GLU A 42 10.32 -2.12 29.74
CA GLU A 42 11.49 -1.61 30.46
C GLU A 42 12.51 -2.75 30.62
N SER A 43 13.79 -2.40 30.55
CA SER A 43 14.88 -3.36 30.76
C SER A 43 16.09 -2.62 31.33
N PRO A 44 16.74 -3.15 32.38
CA PRO A 44 17.97 -2.55 32.89
C PRO A 44 19.13 -2.65 31.90
N ASN A 45 19.07 -3.61 30.96
CA ASN A 45 20.11 -3.92 30.00
C ASN A 45 19.61 -3.68 28.56
N LEU A 46 19.40 -2.42 28.21
CA LEU A 46 19.10 -2.01 26.85
C LEU A 46 20.39 -1.83 26.04
N LYS A 47 20.50 -2.50 24.90
CA LYS A 47 21.62 -2.41 23.98
C LYS A 47 21.33 -1.41 22.88
N LEU A 48 22.29 -0.54 22.58
CA LEU A 48 22.28 0.38 21.46
C LEU A 48 22.97 -0.28 20.25
N LEU A 49 22.23 -0.48 19.16
CA LEU A 49 22.75 -1.11 17.95
C LEU A 49 23.42 -0.07 17.04
N THR A 50 24.26 -0.53 16.11
CA THR A 50 24.87 0.32 15.07
C THR A 50 23.84 0.93 14.10
N CYS A 51 22.65 0.33 13.98
CA CYS A 51 21.50 0.91 13.28
C CYS A 51 20.71 1.93 14.12
N LEU A 52 21.21 2.30 15.30
CA LEU A 52 20.65 3.27 16.25
C LEU A 52 19.36 2.85 16.97
N HIS A 53 18.82 1.66 16.70
CA HIS A 53 17.73 1.10 17.49
C HIS A 53 18.22 0.58 18.84
N THR A 54 17.35 0.61 19.85
CA THR A 54 17.60 0.19 21.22
C THR A 54 16.73 -0.99 21.62
N LEU A 55 17.35 -2.08 22.07
CA LEU A 55 16.67 -3.36 22.30
C LEU A 55 17.14 -4.04 23.59
N CYS A 56 16.25 -4.77 24.28
CA CYS A 56 16.64 -5.59 25.42
C CYS A 56 17.37 -6.86 24.96
N LEU A 57 18.18 -7.44 25.85
CA LEU A 57 18.93 -8.67 25.58
C LEU A 57 18.03 -9.83 25.14
N SER A 58 16.90 -10.05 25.80
CA SER A 58 15.96 -11.13 25.44
C SER A 58 15.49 -11.01 23.99
N CYS A 59 15.09 -9.81 23.57
CA CYS A 59 14.65 -9.54 22.20
C CYS A 59 15.74 -9.73 21.14
N LEU A 60 17.01 -9.55 21.50
CA LEU A 60 18.14 -9.82 20.61
C LEU A 60 18.44 -11.32 20.53
N SER A 61 18.44 -12.00 21.68
CA SER A 61 18.72 -13.45 21.76
C SER A 61 17.63 -14.30 21.12
N GLU A 62 16.37 -13.88 21.19
CA GLU A 62 15.23 -14.58 20.58
C GLU A 62 15.04 -14.26 19.10
N ASN A 63 15.81 -13.32 18.54
CA ASN A 63 15.66 -12.93 17.13
C ASN A 63 16.13 -14.04 16.17
N LYS A 64 15.37 -14.25 15.09
CA LYS A 64 15.72 -15.16 13.99
C LYS A 64 15.62 -14.42 12.66
N PRO A 65 16.70 -14.32 11.86
CA PRO A 65 18.05 -14.82 12.15
C PRO A 65 18.75 -14.05 13.28
N ILE A 66 19.63 -14.75 14.01
CA ILE A 66 20.50 -14.13 15.01
C ILE A 66 21.47 -13.18 14.30
N GLY A 67 21.81 -12.07 14.95
CA GLY A 67 22.76 -11.09 14.40
C GLY A 67 22.14 -10.11 13.41
N GLN A 68 20.82 -9.92 13.43
CA GLN A 68 20.14 -8.83 12.74
C GLN A 68 19.29 -8.02 13.72
N CYS A 69 19.11 -6.73 13.42
CA CYS A 69 18.16 -5.91 14.13
C CYS A 69 16.72 -6.39 13.84
N PRO A 70 15.90 -6.73 14.85
CA PRO A 70 14.51 -7.14 14.65
C PRO A 70 13.61 -6.01 14.11
N VAL A 71 14.04 -4.74 14.21
CA VAL A 71 13.26 -3.58 13.75
C VAL A 71 13.52 -3.30 12.26
N CYS A 72 14.78 -3.14 11.87
CA CYS A 72 15.16 -2.72 10.51
C CYS A 72 15.96 -3.77 9.71
N ARG A 73 16.19 -4.96 10.28
CA ARG A 73 16.93 -6.08 9.68
C ARG A 73 18.40 -5.83 9.36
N THR A 74 18.95 -4.69 9.75
CA THR A 74 20.39 -4.40 9.61
C THR A 74 21.24 -5.41 10.40
N THR A 75 22.30 -5.91 9.78
CA THR A 75 23.24 -6.85 10.40
C THR A 75 23.96 -6.22 11.59
N ILE A 76 24.07 -7.00 12.67
CA ILE A 76 24.79 -6.68 13.88
C ILE A 76 26.22 -7.20 13.73
N PRO A 77 27.26 -6.34 13.79
CA PRO A 77 28.64 -6.72 13.48
C PRO A 77 29.31 -7.63 14.53
N GLN A 78 28.58 -8.05 15.57
CA GLN A 78 29.07 -8.95 16.62
C GLN A 78 28.70 -10.40 16.34
N ALA A 79 29.66 -11.31 16.50
CA ALA A 79 29.50 -12.74 16.22
C ALA A 79 28.38 -13.41 17.05
N ASN A 80 28.12 -12.91 18.27
CA ASN A 80 27.05 -13.39 19.14
C ASN A 80 25.71 -12.66 18.92
N GLY A 81 25.64 -11.73 17.97
CA GLY A 81 24.45 -10.92 17.69
C GLY A 81 24.07 -9.92 18.78
N ILE A 82 24.94 -9.67 19.78
CA ILE A 82 24.68 -8.77 20.90
C ILE A 82 25.70 -7.61 20.84
N PRO A 83 25.25 -6.35 20.71
CA PRO A 83 26.14 -5.20 20.76
C PRO A 83 26.82 -5.03 22.13
N ASN A 84 28.06 -4.53 22.11
CA ASN A 84 28.78 -4.20 23.33
C ASN A 84 28.28 -2.90 23.98
N MET A 85 27.61 -2.03 23.22
CA MET A 85 27.18 -0.71 23.69
C MET A 85 25.83 -0.79 24.42
N ASP A 86 25.81 -0.36 25.68
CA ASP A 86 24.59 -0.16 26.45
C ASP A 86 24.01 1.24 26.17
N ASN A 87 22.69 1.36 26.13
CA ASN A 87 22.02 2.64 26.08
C ASN A 87 21.88 3.22 27.49
N VAL A 88 23.01 3.70 28.03
CA VAL A 88 23.11 4.25 29.39
C VAL A 88 22.17 5.44 29.60
N LEU A 89 21.87 6.23 28.55
CA LEU A 89 20.89 7.31 28.61
C LEU A 89 19.51 6.77 28.98
N PHE A 90 19.04 5.72 28.29
CA PHE A 90 17.72 5.14 28.52
C PHE A 90 17.65 4.48 29.89
N THR A 91 18.67 3.70 30.29
CA THR A 91 18.73 3.09 31.62
C THR A 91 18.69 4.14 32.74
N ASN A 92 19.44 5.24 32.60
CA ASN A 92 19.45 6.32 33.59
C ASN A 92 18.13 7.12 33.63
N LEU A 93 17.47 7.32 32.47
CA LEU A 93 16.14 7.94 32.42
C LEU A 93 15.10 7.05 33.07
N GLN A 94 15.09 5.74 32.77
CA GLN A 94 14.20 4.78 33.43
C GLN A 94 14.39 4.78 34.95
N ALA A 95 15.62 4.77 35.43
CA ALA A 95 15.91 4.81 36.87
C ALA A 95 15.35 6.08 37.54
N ARG A 96 15.58 7.26 36.95
CA ARG A 96 15.06 8.52 37.49
C ARG A 96 13.52 8.60 37.40
N LEU A 97 12.93 8.11 36.31
CA LEU A 97 11.47 8.03 36.19
C LEU A 97 10.86 7.07 37.22
N LYS A 98 11.53 5.97 37.57
CA LYS A 98 11.09 5.08 38.67
C LYS A 98 11.04 5.82 40.01
N VAL A 99 12.04 6.67 40.28
CA VAL A 99 12.04 7.54 41.47
C VAL A 99 10.85 8.49 41.43
N TYR A 100 10.61 9.17 40.31
CA TYR A 100 9.47 10.08 40.15
C TYR A 100 8.11 9.38 40.30
N LYS A 101 7.93 8.21 39.68
CA LYS A 101 6.71 7.38 39.84
C LYS A 101 6.47 7.07 41.31
N LYS A 102 7.50 6.64 42.04
CA LYS A 102 7.42 6.38 43.49
C LYS A 102 7.02 7.60 44.34
N ILE A 103 7.38 8.82 43.92
CA ILE A 103 6.96 10.07 44.58
C ILE A 103 5.46 10.31 44.38
N ARG A 104 4.95 10.00 43.19
CA ARG A 104 3.55 10.21 42.78
C ARG A 104 2.59 9.10 43.20
N ASP A 105 3.08 7.92 43.53
CA ASP A 105 2.28 6.82 44.06
C ASP A 105 1.41 7.30 45.25
N SER A 106 0.18 6.76 45.36
CA SER A 106 -0.80 7.18 46.36
C SER A 106 -0.30 7.01 47.80
N ASP A 107 0.46 5.96 48.05
CA ASP A 107 1.05 5.65 49.36
C ASP A 107 2.32 6.47 49.63
N GLY A 108 2.89 7.09 48.58
CA GLY A 108 4.13 7.83 48.62
C GLY A 108 5.36 6.99 49.00
N PRO A 109 6.57 7.59 48.97
CA PRO A 109 7.78 6.91 49.37
C PRO A 109 7.88 6.80 50.89
N SER A 110 8.20 5.61 51.40
CA SER A 110 8.62 5.42 52.80
C SER A 110 10.07 5.83 53.01
N CYS A 111 10.43 6.20 54.25
CA CYS A 111 11.82 6.48 54.58
C CYS A 111 12.71 5.24 54.38
N SER A 112 13.76 5.36 53.57
CA SER A 112 14.72 4.30 53.24
C SER A 112 15.46 3.76 54.47
N ARG A 113 15.62 4.56 55.52
CA ARG A 113 16.40 4.20 56.72
C ARG A 113 15.58 3.51 57.81
N CYS A 114 14.51 4.16 58.26
CA CYS A 114 13.70 3.63 59.37
C CYS A 114 12.57 2.72 58.87
N GLN A 115 12.17 2.83 57.60
CA GLN A 115 11.08 2.08 56.95
C GLN A 115 9.71 2.19 57.63
N ARG A 116 9.55 3.07 58.63
CA ARG A 116 8.33 3.23 59.45
C ARG A 116 7.55 4.49 59.11
N GLU A 117 8.24 5.57 58.81
CA GLU A 117 7.63 6.87 58.54
C GLU A 117 7.61 7.18 57.05
N ALA A 118 6.64 7.98 56.62
CA ALA A 118 6.62 8.55 55.28
C ALA A 118 7.85 9.45 55.08
N ALA A 119 8.41 9.42 53.87
CA ALA A 119 9.52 10.30 53.55
C ALA A 119 9.03 11.73 53.34
N ALA A 120 9.71 12.67 53.99
CA ALA A 120 9.46 14.09 53.86
C ALA A 120 10.32 14.71 52.74
N VAL A 121 11.53 14.17 52.54
CA VAL A 121 12.51 14.68 51.58
C VAL A 121 13.15 13.56 50.77
N TRP A 122 13.59 13.91 49.56
CA TRP A 122 14.42 13.08 48.71
C TRP A 122 15.79 13.73 48.52
N CYS A 123 16.86 12.99 48.81
CA CYS A 123 18.24 13.43 48.63
C CYS A 123 18.77 12.94 47.27
N SER A 124 19.14 13.87 46.40
CA SER A 124 19.49 13.55 45.01
C SER A 124 20.86 12.85 44.88
N GLU A 125 21.79 13.15 45.78
CA GLU A 125 23.14 12.59 45.79
C GLU A 125 23.17 11.16 46.30
N CYS A 126 22.38 10.88 47.33
CA CYS A 126 22.25 9.54 47.91
C CYS A 126 21.19 8.70 47.20
N GLU A 127 20.31 9.34 46.43
CA GLU A 127 19.15 8.70 45.80
C GLU A 127 18.24 8.01 46.84
N GLU A 128 18.16 8.59 48.05
CA GLU A 128 17.42 8.06 49.20
C GLU A 128 16.25 8.96 49.61
N PHE A 129 15.19 8.33 50.10
CA PHE A 129 14.02 8.99 50.68
C PHE A 129 14.13 9.01 52.21
N LEU A 130 13.98 10.18 52.84
CA LEU A 130 14.21 10.35 54.28
C LEU A 130 13.02 11.03 54.96
N CYS A 131 12.60 10.54 56.13
CA CYS A 131 11.72 11.30 57.02
C CYS A 131 12.50 12.44 57.68
N THR A 132 11.80 13.41 58.29
CA THR A 132 12.42 14.60 58.89
C THR A 132 13.55 14.25 59.85
N LYS A 133 13.33 13.29 60.75
CA LYS A 133 14.34 12.86 61.73
C LYS A 133 15.57 12.22 61.08
N CYS A 134 15.35 11.28 60.15
CA CYS A 134 16.46 10.64 59.44
C CYS A 134 17.20 11.64 58.53
N PHE A 135 16.53 12.69 58.05
CA PHE A 135 17.17 13.75 57.27
C PHE A 135 18.04 14.65 58.14
N GLU A 136 17.61 15.02 59.34
CA GLU A 136 18.43 15.77 60.30
C GLU A 136 19.71 14.99 60.65
N ASP A 137 19.59 13.70 60.94
CA ASP A 137 20.73 12.81 61.19
C ASP A 137 21.65 12.72 59.96
N HIS A 138 21.07 12.62 58.77
CA HIS A 138 21.79 12.59 57.50
C HIS A 138 22.58 13.88 57.26
N GLN A 139 21.95 15.05 57.44
CA GLN A 139 22.61 16.35 57.33
C GLN A 139 23.72 16.51 58.36
N TRP A 140 23.51 16.03 59.60
CA TRP A 140 24.53 16.07 60.64
C TRP A 140 25.74 15.21 60.29
N PHE A 141 25.51 14.01 59.75
CA PHE A 141 26.59 13.11 59.33
C PHE A 141 27.38 13.67 58.14
N PHE A 142 26.70 14.29 57.18
CA PHE A 142 27.31 14.88 56.00
C PHE A 142 27.57 16.39 56.14
N LYS A 143 27.69 16.94 57.36
CA LYS A 143 27.78 18.40 57.63
C LYS A 143 28.84 19.18 56.83
N LYS A 144 29.87 18.51 56.29
CA LYS A 144 30.90 19.11 55.39
C LYS A 144 30.53 19.11 53.90
N ARG A 145 29.55 18.30 53.50
CA ARG A 145 29.04 18.11 52.14
C ARG A 145 27.51 18.22 52.24
N SER A 146 26.99 19.44 52.24
CA SER A 146 25.55 19.65 52.25
C SER A 146 24.95 19.01 50.98
N HIS A 147 24.29 17.87 51.13
CA HIS A 147 23.59 17.22 50.03
C HIS A 147 22.33 18.02 49.70
N GLU A 148 22.04 18.15 48.41
CA GLU A 148 20.82 18.72 47.88
C GLU A 148 19.65 17.76 48.13
N ALA A 149 18.71 18.22 48.96
CA ALA A 149 17.48 17.49 49.26
C ALA A 149 16.27 18.38 49.00
N ARG A 150 15.26 17.79 48.37
CA ARG A 150 14.01 18.46 48.00
C ARG A 150 12.84 17.80 48.72
N ARG A 151 11.81 18.56 49.07
CA ARG A 151 10.62 18.02 49.74
C ARG A 151 9.85 17.14 48.77
N VAL A 152 9.38 15.99 49.23
CA VAL A 152 8.59 15.05 48.42
C VAL A 152 7.31 15.70 47.91
N GLU A 153 6.69 16.57 48.72
CA GLU A 153 5.49 17.33 48.36
C GLU A 153 5.73 18.26 47.16
N ASP A 154 6.87 18.97 47.15
CA ASP A 154 7.22 19.90 46.07
C ASP A 154 7.47 19.12 44.77
N LEU A 155 8.23 18.02 44.87
CA LEU A 155 8.51 17.11 43.75
C LEU A 155 7.24 16.45 43.18
N ARG A 156 6.20 16.26 44.01
CA ARG A 156 4.91 15.69 43.57
C ARG A 156 4.09 16.68 42.75
N ALA A 157 4.27 17.98 43.00
CA ALA A 157 3.59 19.05 42.25
C ALA A 157 4.29 19.36 40.92
N GLU A 158 5.53 18.92 40.74
CA GLU A 158 6.30 19.08 39.50
C GLU A 158 5.87 18.08 38.42
N SER A 159 6.15 18.42 37.16
CA SER A 159 6.01 17.50 36.04
C SER A 159 7.20 16.54 35.96
N ALA A 160 7.01 15.39 35.30
CA ALA A 160 8.09 14.44 35.06
C ALA A 160 9.27 15.07 34.29
N HIS A 161 8.96 15.97 33.36
CA HIS A 161 9.96 16.71 32.59
C HIS A 161 10.82 17.61 33.48
N GLN A 162 10.20 18.40 34.35
CA GLN A 162 10.92 19.28 35.27
C GLN A 162 11.78 18.46 36.25
N PHE A 163 11.23 17.37 36.80
CA PHE A 163 11.99 16.46 37.66
C PHE A 163 13.22 15.89 36.95
N LEU A 164 13.10 15.46 35.69
CA LEU A 164 14.22 14.92 34.92
C LEU A 164 15.26 15.98 34.52
N GLU A 165 14.84 17.23 34.32
CA GLU A 165 15.74 18.34 34.05
C GLU A 165 16.54 18.73 35.30
N ASP A 166 15.87 18.90 36.44
CA ASP A 166 16.51 19.28 37.70
C ASP A 166 17.45 18.18 38.22
N THR A 167 17.07 16.91 38.03
CA THR A 167 17.90 15.76 38.43
C THR A 167 19.01 15.45 37.43
N ARG A 168 19.20 16.27 36.40
CA ARG A 168 20.33 16.15 35.47
C ARG A 168 21.62 16.57 36.18
N LYS A 169 22.24 15.62 36.89
CA LYS A 169 23.51 15.84 37.61
C LYS A 169 24.60 16.39 36.64
N PRO A 170 25.25 17.52 36.96
CA PRO A 170 26.34 18.04 36.13
C PRO A 170 27.56 17.11 36.23
N CYS A 171 27.78 16.28 35.20
CA CYS A 171 28.99 15.48 34.94
C CYS A 171 29.67 14.89 36.19
N ASN A 172 28.98 14.02 36.94
CA ASN A 172 29.61 13.17 37.96
C ASN A 172 30.32 11.96 37.33
N LEU A 173 31.13 12.20 36.29
CA LEU A 173 31.84 11.14 35.61
C LEU A 173 33.05 10.73 36.45
N PHE A 174 33.06 9.50 36.95
CA PHE A 174 34.21 8.98 37.67
C PHE A 174 35.45 8.84 36.77
N CYS A 175 36.63 8.99 37.37
CA CYS A 175 37.88 8.86 36.65
C CYS A 175 38.02 7.46 36.03
N SER A 176 38.38 7.39 34.75
CA SER A 176 38.54 6.13 34.03
C SER A 176 39.76 5.29 34.46
N ARG A 177 40.56 5.74 35.44
CA ARG A 177 41.68 4.94 35.97
C ARG A 177 41.16 3.86 36.94
N PRO A 178 41.68 2.62 36.87
CA PRO A 178 41.29 1.55 37.80
C PRO A 178 41.43 1.98 39.26
N GLY A 179 40.44 1.64 40.09
CA GLY A 179 40.40 1.95 41.53
C GLY A 179 40.03 3.40 41.88
N HIS A 180 40.12 4.34 40.95
CA HIS A 180 39.77 5.75 41.22
C HIS A 180 38.26 5.99 41.24
N ALA A 181 37.49 5.18 40.51
CA ALA A 181 36.04 5.20 40.57
C ALA A 181 35.54 4.81 41.97
N ASP A 182 36.09 3.74 42.55
CA ASP A 182 35.74 3.25 43.90
C ASP A 182 36.14 4.25 45.00
N GLN A 183 37.20 5.01 44.77
CA GLN A 183 37.67 6.07 45.66
C GLN A 183 36.90 7.39 45.49
N GLY A 184 35.93 7.46 44.57
CA GLY A 184 35.08 8.63 44.36
C GLY A 184 35.78 9.81 43.67
N HIS A 185 36.84 9.57 42.90
CA HIS A 185 37.51 10.64 42.15
C HIS A 185 36.68 11.07 40.94
N ILE A 186 36.20 12.32 40.96
CA ILE A 186 35.42 12.92 39.88
C ILE A 186 36.37 13.44 38.77
N SER A 187 35.96 13.24 37.52
CA SER A 187 36.66 13.73 36.34
C SER A 187 36.27 15.16 36.03
N SER A 188 37.28 16.01 35.82
CA SER A 188 37.13 17.37 35.33
C SER A 188 37.87 17.59 34.01
N ILE A 189 38.70 16.63 33.59
CA ILE A 189 39.58 16.75 32.44
C ILE A 189 39.27 15.63 31.45
N TYR A 190 39.29 15.95 30.16
CA TYR A 190 39.12 15.00 29.07
C TYR A 190 40.37 14.93 28.20
N CYS A 191 40.84 13.71 27.93
CA CYS A 191 41.94 13.45 27.01
C CYS A 191 41.39 13.20 25.60
N LYS A 192 41.66 14.11 24.66
CA LYS A 192 41.14 13.98 23.28
C LYS A 192 41.77 12.82 22.52
N LYS A 193 43.02 12.45 22.84
CA LYS A 193 43.74 11.36 22.16
C LYS A 193 43.27 9.97 22.60
N CYS A 194 42.94 9.81 23.88
CA CYS A 194 42.50 8.53 24.45
C CYS A 194 40.98 8.38 24.53
N GLU A 195 40.24 9.47 24.30
CA GLU A 195 38.79 9.56 24.45
C GLU A 195 38.29 9.14 25.84
N LYS A 196 38.98 9.61 26.87
CA LYS A 196 38.71 9.23 28.28
C LYS A 196 38.70 10.44 29.19
N ALA A 197 37.85 10.33 30.22
CA ALA A 197 37.75 11.32 31.29
C ALA A 197 38.64 10.98 32.48
N LEU A 198 39.32 12.00 33.00
CA LEU A 198 40.34 11.89 34.04
C LEU A 198 40.07 12.90 35.15
N CYS A 199 40.40 12.53 36.39
CA CYS A 199 40.51 13.51 37.47
C CYS A 199 41.80 14.34 37.32
N CYS A 200 41.85 15.50 37.98
CA CYS A 200 43.03 16.39 37.95
C CYS A 200 44.34 15.66 38.25
N SER A 201 44.37 14.84 39.30
CA SER A 201 45.56 14.08 39.70
C SER A 201 46.03 13.13 38.59
N CYS A 202 45.09 12.49 37.89
CA CYS A 202 45.43 11.57 36.81
C CYS A 202 46.00 12.31 35.60
N ALA A 203 45.37 13.40 35.20
CA ALA A 203 45.86 14.21 34.08
C ALA A 203 47.26 14.80 34.37
N LEU A 204 47.52 15.27 35.60
CA LEU A 204 48.82 15.80 36.00
C LEU A 204 49.93 14.75 35.99
N LEU A 205 49.62 13.51 36.39
CA LEU A 205 50.57 12.40 36.38
C LEU A 205 50.77 11.79 34.99
N ASP A 206 49.99 12.19 34.00
CA ASP A 206 50.10 11.70 32.63
C ASP A 206 50.97 12.64 31.79
N SER A 207 52.26 12.30 31.70
CA SER A 207 53.27 13.07 30.97
C SER A 207 53.25 12.84 29.45
N HIS A 208 52.41 11.93 28.94
CA HIS A 208 52.46 11.48 27.55
C HIS A 208 51.34 12.04 26.67
N HIS A 209 50.27 12.58 27.27
CA HIS A 209 49.11 13.10 26.55
C HIS A 209 49.02 14.62 26.71
N ALA A 210 49.42 15.39 25.70
CA ALA A 210 49.42 16.86 25.78
C ALA A 210 48.06 17.53 25.48
N THR A 211 47.06 16.78 25.00
CA THR A 211 45.78 17.31 24.51
C THR A 211 44.65 17.10 25.53
N PHE A 212 44.84 17.65 26.72
CA PHE A 212 43.80 17.73 27.73
C PHE A 212 42.91 18.97 27.52
N CYS A 213 41.66 18.85 27.90
CA CYS A 213 40.71 19.96 27.93
C CYS A 213 39.72 19.79 29.07
N ASP A 214 39.01 20.85 29.41
CA ASP A 214 37.91 20.79 30.35
C ASP A 214 36.79 19.88 29.80
N ILE A 215 36.32 18.95 30.64
CA ILE A 215 35.32 17.96 30.25
C ILE A 215 33.97 18.59 29.89
N ARG A 216 33.58 19.68 30.57
CA ARG A 216 32.29 20.34 30.32
C ARG A 216 32.30 20.99 28.94
N SER A 217 33.38 21.69 28.63
CA SER A 217 33.61 22.31 27.32
C SER A 217 33.65 21.28 26.19
N GLU A 218 34.31 20.14 26.40
CA GLU A 218 34.31 19.04 25.43
C GLU A 218 32.91 18.44 25.24
N THR A 219 32.16 18.23 26.34
CA THR A 219 30.80 17.69 26.31
C THR A 219 29.88 18.60 25.48
N GLN A 220 29.95 19.92 25.72
CA GLN A 220 29.19 20.90 24.94
C GLN A 220 29.54 20.83 23.45
N ARG A 221 30.84 20.81 23.11
CA ARG A 221 31.29 20.71 21.72
C ARG A 221 30.77 19.44 21.03
N ARG A 222 30.82 18.28 21.69
CA ARG A 222 30.31 17.01 21.13
C ARG A 222 28.78 17.04 20.98
N GLN A 223 28.08 17.71 21.89
CA GLN A 223 26.64 17.91 21.77
C GLN A 223 26.28 18.78 20.55
N GLU A 224 27.03 19.85 20.30
CA GLU A 224 26.88 20.72 19.14
C GLU A 224 27.20 19.98 17.83
N GLU A 225 28.25 19.17 17.82
CA GLU A 225 28.63 18.29 16.71
C GLU A 225 27.48 17.34 16.35
N LEU A 226 26.95 16.60 17.33
CA LEU A 226 25.80 15.69 17.14
C LEU A 226 24.55 16.43 16.67
N SER A 227 24.28 17.62 17.22
CA SER A 227 23.12 18.44 16.83
C SER A 227 23.22 18.90 15.38
N THR A 228 24.40 19.33 14.95
CA THR A 228 24.67 19.73 13.57
C THR A 228 24.48 18.57 12.59
N MET A 229 25.00 17.38 12.93
CA MET A 229 24.80 16.17 12.13
C MET A 229 23.32 15.77 12.06
N ASN A 230 22.57 15.92 13.15
CA ASN A 230 21.14 15.64 13.17
C ASN A 230 20.36 16.59 12.25
N GLU A 231 20.67 17.88 12.25
CA GLU A 231 20.02 18.84 11.34
C GLU A 231 20.32 18.53 9.86
N LEU A 232 21.54 18.10 9.55
CA LEU A 232 21.86 17.61 8.20
C LEU A 232 21.05 16.35 7.86
N LEU A 233 20.92 15.41 8.80
CA LEU A 233 20.15 14.18 8.60
C LEU A 233 18.65 14.47 8.38
N LYS A 234 18.06 15.40 9.12
CA LYS A 234 16.67 15.85 8.93
C LYS A 234 16.45 16.40 7.52
N ARG A 235 17.35 17.24 7.00
CA ARG A 235 17.27 17.78 5.63
C ARG A 235 17.42 16.69 4.57
N LYS A 236 18.31 15.72 4.79
CA LYS A 236 18.43 14.57 3.90
C LYS A 236 17.15 13.72 3.91
N ARG A 237 16.60 13.47 5.11
CA ARG A 237 15.35 12.71 5.28
C ARG A 237 14.20 13.34 4.50
N SER A 238 14.00 14.66 4.59
CA SER A 238 12.95 15.34 3.81
C SER A 238 13.12 15.19 2.30
N GLY A 239 14.36 15.13 1.81
CA GLY A 239 14.64 14.85 0.39
C GLY A 239 14.22 13.43 -0.02
N PHE A 240 14.54 12.44 0.82
CA PHE A 240 14.11 11.05 0.60
C PHE A 240 12.59 10.89 0.69
N GLU A 241 11.94 11.55 1.65
CA GLU A 241 10.46 11.55 1.78
C GLU A 241 9.81 12.14 0.52
N ALA A 242 10.33 13.25 -0.01
CA ALA A 242 9.84 13.85 -1.25
C ALA A 242 10.04 12.93 -2.47
N THR A 243 11.21 12.29 -2.58
CA THR A 243 11.47 11.32 -3.67
C THR A 243 10.56 10.10 -3.55
N TYR A 244 10.32 9.60 -2.33
CA TYR A 244 9.42 8.48 -2.08
C TYR A 244 7.99 8.82 -2.53
N ALA A 245 7.46 9.98 -2.15
CA ALA A 245 6.15 10.44 -2.60
C ALA A 245 6.07 10.57 -4.13
N ALA A 246 7.09 11.17 -4.76
CA ALA A 246 7.13 11.31 -6.21
C ALA A 246 7.15 9.95 -6.96
N LEU A 247 7.82 8.94 -6.39
CA LEU A 247 7.81 7.59 -6.94
C LEU A 247 6.46 6.89 -6.77
N GLN A 248 5.75 7.13 -5.66
CA GLN A 248 4.38 6.63 -5.47
C GLN A 248 3.41 7.25 -6.49
N ASP A 249 3.50 8.57 -6.70
CA ASP A 249 2.68 9.27 -7.69
C ASP A 249 2.96 8.78 -9.11
N GLU A 250 4.23 8.54 -9.46
CA GLU A 250 4.61 8.01 -10.77
C GLU A 250 4.08 6.59 -10.98
N ALA A 251 4.17 5.73 -9.96
CA ALA A 251 3.58 4.38 -10.02
C ALA A 251 2.06 4.44 -10.28
N ALA A 252 1.35 5.31 -9.57
CA ALA A 252 -0.09 5.51 -9.77
C ALA A 252 -0.42 6.04 -11.18
N ARG A 253 0.39 6.98 -11.72
CA ARG A 253 0.23 7.47 -13.10
C ARG A 253 0.41 6.37 -14.13
N LEU A 254 1.38 5.47 -13.94
CA LEU A 254 1.61 4.35 -14.85
C LEU A 254 0.45 3.35 -14.83
N GLU A 255 -0.09 3.04 -13.66
CA GLU A 255 -1.28 2.19 -13.52
C GLU A 255 -2.50 2.81 -14.21
N GLU A 256 -2.71 4.12 -14.05
CA GLU A 256 -3.79 4.86 -14.69
C GLU A 256 -3.64 4.84 -16.22
N ALA A 257 -2.48 5.21 -16.74
CA ALA A 257 -2.22 5.22 -18.18
C ALA A 257 -2.40 3.82 -18.80
N GLN A 258 -2.01 2.76 -18.09
CA GLN A 258 -2.26 1.38 -18.53
C GLN A 258 -3.76 1.09 -18.61
N ARG A 259 -4.54 1.48 -17.59
CA ARG A 259 -5.99 1.30 -17.56
C ARG A 259 -6.68 2.04 -18.70
N GLU A 260 -6.40 3.34 -18.86
CA GLU A 260 -6.97 4.17 -19.92
C GLU A 260 -6.65 3.60 -21.31
N THR A 261 -5.40 3.18 -21.53
CA THR A 261 -4.99 2.58 -22.80
C THR A 261 -5.74 1.27 -23.07
N ARG A 262 -5.91 0.42 -22.04
CA ARG A 262 -6.64 -0.84 -22.16
C ARG A 262 -8.12 -0.60 -22.50
N GLU A 263 -8.75 0.35 -21.82
CA GLU A 263 -10.14 0.74 -22.09
C GLU A 263 -10.31 1.30 -23.50
N LEU A 264 -9.40 2.17 -23.95
CA LEU A 264 -9.40 2.71 -25.30
C LEU A 264 -9.29 1.62 -26.36
N ILE A 265 -8.39 0.65 -26.16
CA ILE A 265 -8.25 -0.50 -27.07
C ILE A 265 -9.56 -1.29 -27.13
N GLN A 266 -10.15 -1.61 -25.97
CA GLN A 266 -11.41 -2.35 -25.90
C GLN A 266 -12.55 -1.60 -26.59
N GLN A 267 -12.73 -0.31 -26.30
CA GLN A 267 -13.75 0.54 -26.92
C GLN A 267 -13.56 0.62 -28.45
N ARG A 268 -12.32 0.75 -28.92
CA ARG A 268 -12.04 0.83 -30.36
C ARG A 268 -12.34 -0.49 -31.06
N VAL A 269 -11.97 -1.62 -30.46
CA VAL A 269 -12.29 -2.95 -30.99
C VAL A 269 -13.80 -3.15 -31.02
N GLU A 270 -14.52 -2.84 -29.94
CA GLU A 270 -15.99 -2.94 -29.91
C GLU A 270 -16.67 -2.05 -30.94
N GLN A 271 -16.14 -0.86 -31.20
CA GLN A 271 -16.64 0.01 -32.27
C GLN A 271 -16.45 -0.62 -33.66
N LEU A 272 -15.27 -1.17 -33.94
CA LEU A 272 -14.99 -1.83 -35.22
C LEU A 272 -15.87 -3.07 -35.41
N VAL A 273 -16.03 -3.89 -34.37
CA VAL A 273 -16.92 -5.06 -34.41
C VAL A 273 -18.35 -4.63 -34.70
N ARG A 274 -18.87 -3.57 -34.08
CA ARG A 274 -20.22 -3.05 -34.36
C ARG A 274 -20.38 -2.62 -35.81
N LEU A 275 -19.41 -1.91 -36.38
CA LEU A 275 -19.46 -1.48 -37.78
C LEU A 275 -19.45 -2.69 -38.74
N ILE A 276 -18.60 -3.68 -38.47
CA ILE A 276 -18.55 -4.92 -39.28
C ILE A 276 -19.88 -5.68 -39.19
N ARG A 277 -20.48 -5.77 -38.00
CA ARG A 277 -21.79 -6.43 -37.82
C ARG A 277 -22.93 -5.69 -38.52
N GLN A 278 -22.91 -4.36 -38.50
CA GLN A 278 -23.90 -3.56 -39.23
C GLN A 278 -23.78 -3.80 -40.75
N GLU A 279 -22.55 -3.81 -41.28
CA GLU A 279 -22.32 -4.07 -42.69
C GLU A 279 -22.73 -5.51 -43.09
N GLU A 280 -22.49 -6.49 -42.22
CA GLU A 280 -23.00 -7.87 -42.38
C GLU A 280 -24.53 -7.90 -42.49
N GLU A 281 -25.24 -7.23 -41.57
CA GLU A 281 -26.71 -7.16 -41.58
C GLU A 281 -27.24 -6.47 -42.85
N GLU A 282 -26.62 -5.38 -43.30
CA GLU A 282 -27.00 -4.69 -44.53
C GLU A 282 -26.82 -5.58 -45.77
N LEU A 283 -25.67 -6.27 -45.88
CA LEU A 283 -25.38 -7.15 -47.02
C LEU A 283 -26.32 -8.35 -47.05
N LEU A 284 -26.61 -8.96 -45.90
CA LEU A 284 -27.59 -10.04 -45.80
C LEU A 284 -28.99 -9.55 -46.21
N GLY A 285 -29.40 -8.38 -45.74
CA GLY A 285 -30.68 -7.77 -46.10
C GLY A 285 -30.80 -7.50 -47.62
N LEU A 286 -29.73 -7.04 -48.27
CA LEU A 286 -29.70 -6.86 -49.72
C LEU A 286 -29.87 -8.17 -50.49
N VAL A 287 -29.17 -9.24 -50.06
CA VAL A 287 -29.29 -10.58 -50.66
C VAL A 287 -30.73 -11.10 -50.53
N GLU A 288 -31.33 -10.99 -49.34
CA GLU A 288 -32.70 -11.43 -49.08
C GLU A 288 -33.72 -10.66 -49.93
N ALA A 289 -33.59 -9.33 -50.00
CA ALA A 289 -34.47 -8.48 -50.81
C ALA A 289 -34.38 -8.84 -52.30
N ARG A 290 -33.17 -9.11 -52.82
CA ARG A 290 -32.96 -9.49 -54.22
C ARG A 290 -33.54 -10.86 -54.54
N GLN A 291 -33.35 -11.82 -53.63
CA GLN A 291 -33.97 -13.14 -53.69
C GLN A 291 -35.49 -13.04 -53.73
N GLU A 292 -36.08 -12.27 -52.82
CA GLU A 292 -37.52 -12.07 -52.74
C GLU A 292 -38.10 -11.41 -54.00
N GLN A 293 -37.40 -10.42 -54.54
CA GLN A 293 -37.78 -9.81 -55.83
C GLN A 293 -37.78 -10.86 -56.95
N GLY A 294 -36.70 -11.64 -57.09
CA GLY A 294 -36.61 -12.70 -58.10
C GLY A 294 -37.70 -13.76 -57.95
N ARG A 295 -38.03 -14.16 -56.70
CA ARG A 295 -39.15 -15.07 -56.42
C ARG A 295 -40.50 -14.50 -56.88
N ARG A 296 -40.74 -13.21 -56.64
CA ARG A 296 -41.98 -12.54 -57.07
C ARG A 296 -42.11 -12.45 -58.59
N GLU A 297 -41.01 -12.12 -59.27
CA GLU A 297 -40.96 -12.07 -60.74
C GLU A 297 -41.22 -13.45 -61.33
N LEU A 298 -40.55 -14.49 -60.82
CA LEU A 298 -40.77 -15.87 -61.26
C LEU A 298 -42.19 -16.35 -60.99
N ALA A 299 -42.78 -16.00 -59.84
CA ALA A 299 -44.16 -16.36 -59.51
C ALA A 299 -45.17 -15.74 -60.49
N ARG A 300 -44.95 -14.49 -60.92
CA ARG A 300 -45.79 -13.84 -61.94
C ARG A 300 -45.67 -14.56 -63.28
N GLU A 301 -44.45 -14.86 -63.71
CA GLU A 301 -44.24 -15.58 -64.97
C GLU A 301 -44.87 -16.97 -64.97
N LEU A 302 -44.77 -17.70 -63.85
CA LEU A 302 -45.43 -18.99 -63.68
C LEU A 302 -46.96 -18.85 -63.79
N GLN A 303 -47.53 -17.83 -63.16
CA GLN A 303 -48.96 -17.54 -63.25
C GLN A 303 -49.40 -17.24 -64.69
N ASP A 304 -48.61 -16.45 -65.43
CA ASP A 304 -48.89 -16.12 -66.83
C ASP A 304 -48.86 -17.37 -67.71
N VAL A 305 -47.83 -18.21 -67.55
CA VAL A 305 -47.67 -19.47 -68.31
C VAL A 305 -48.79 -20.45 -67.96
N GLU A 306 -49.13 -20.62 -66.68
CA GLU A 306 -50.27 -21.45 -66.26
C GLU A 306 -51.58 -20.95 -66.86
N GLY A 307 -51.78 -19.63 -66.93
CA GLY A 307 -52.94 -19.02 -67.57
C GLY A 307 -53.07 -19.39 -69.05
N VAL A 308 -51.96 -19.33 -69.79
CA VAL A 308 -51.91 -19.73 -71.20
C VAL A 308 -52.20 -21.22 -71.36
N LEU A 309 -51.56 -22.08 -70.55
CA LEU A 309 -51.80 -23.53 -70.58
C LEU A 309 -53.28 -23.87 -70.34
N ARG A 310 -53.90 -23.28 -69.32
CA ARG A 310 -55.33 -23.49 -69.03
C ARG A 310 -56.23 -23.05 -70.20
N ARG A 311 -55.88 -21.97 -70.91
CA ARG A 311 -56.60 -21.54 -72.12
C ARG A 311 -56.45 -22.55 -73.24
N MET A 312 -55.23 -23.05 -73.50
CA MET A 312 -54.98 -24.07 -74.51
C MET A 312 -55.77 -25.35 -74.22
N GLU A 313 -55.69 -25.88 -72.99
CA GLU A 313 -56.46 -27.05 -72.57
C GLU A 313 -57.98 -26.84 -72.70
N ALA A 314 -58.50 -25.65 -72.38
CA ALA A 314 -59.91 -25.33 -72.54
C ALA A 314 -60.32 -25.32 -74.03
N GLY A 315 -59.46 -24.78 -74.90
CA GLY A 315 -59.63 -24.81 -76.35
C GLY A 315 -59.65 -26.23 -76.89
N GLU A 316 -58.66 -27.05 -76.53
CA GLU A 316 -58.58 -28.48 -76.90
C GLU A 316 -59.85 -29.24 -76.50
N ARG A 317 -60.26 -29.14 -75.23
CA ARG A 317 -61.47 -29.80 -74.72
C ARG A 317 -62.75 -29.33 -75.42
N LEU A 318 -62.85 -28.03 -75.76
CA LEU A 318 -64.02 -27.48 -76.44
C LEU A 318 -64.12 -28.03 -77.87
N VAL A 319 -63.01 -28.02 -78.63
CA VAL A 319 -62.94 -28.55 -79.99
C VAL A 319 -63.27 -30.05 -80.00
N GLU A 320 -62.72 -30.82 -79.06
CA GLU A 320 -62.99 -32.25 -78.94
C GLU A 320 -64.47 -32.53 -78.70
N LYS A 321 -65.11 -31.80 -77.77
CA LYS A 321 -66.55 -31.94 -77.48
C LYS A 321 -67.42 -31.50 -78.65
N MET A 322 -67.06 -30.40 -79.31
CA MET A 322 -67.78 -29.89 -80.47
C MET A 322 -67.77 -30.91 -81.61
N ARG A 323 -66.64 -31.60 -81.83
CA ARG A 323 -66.54 -32.70 -82.81
C ARG A 323 -67.47 -33.89 -82.51
N LEU A 324 -67.68 -34.20 -81.23
CA LEU A 324 -68.45 -35.38 -80.81
C LEU A 324 -69.96 -35.14 -80.73
N TYR A 325 -70.37 -33.93 -80.35
CA TYR A 325 -71.76 -33.69 -79.90
C TYR A 325 -72.45 -32.49 -80.54
N ALA A 326 -71.74 -31.57 -81.21
CA ALA A 326 -72.38 -30.37 -81.73
C ALA A 326 -73.17 -30.65 -83.02
N THR A 327 -74.28 -29.92 -83.19
CA THR A 327 -75.05 -29.89 -84.43
C THR A 327 -74.37 -29.02 -85.49
N ASP A 328 -74.71 -29.24 -86.76
CA ASP A 328 -74.14 -28.46 -87.88
C ASP A 328 -74.33 -26.93 -87.68
N GLN A 329 -75.48 -26.52 -87.13
CA GLN A 329 -75.76 -25.10 -86.85
C GLN A 329 -74.84 -24.55 -85.74
N GLU A 330 -74.68 -25.25 -84.62
CA GLU A 330 -73.80 -24.84 -83.51
C GLU A 330 -72.33 -24.75 -83.95
N VAL A 331 -71.90 -25.69 -84.81
CA VAL A 331 -70.56 -25.66 -85.41
C VAL A 331 -70.41 -24.40 -86.26
N MET A 332 -71.32 -24.13 -87.19
CA MET A 332 -71.20 -22.98 -88.08
C MET A 332 -71.26 -21.64 -87.33
N ASP A 333 -72.06 -21.55 -86.28
CA ASP A 333 -72.18 -20.32 -85.47
C ASP A 333 -70.93 -20.06 -84.60
N MET A 334 -70.37 -21.10 -84.00
CA MET A 334 -69.24 -20.96 -83.07
C MET A 334 -67.86 -21.04 -83.75
N GLN A 335 -67.76 -21.67 -84.92
CA GLN A 335 -66.48 -21.95 -85.60
C GLN A 335 -65.63 -20.70 -85.87
N PRO A 336 -66.17 -19.56 -86.36
CA PRO A 336 -65.35 -18.39 -86.63
C PRO A 336 -64.66 -17.85 -85.37
N PHE A 337 -65.39 -17.84 -84.24
CA PHE A 337 -64.87 -17.37 -82.95
C PHE A 337 -63.83 -18.32 -82.36
N ILE A 338 -64.12 -19.63 -82.38
CA ILE A 338 -63.20 -20.65 -81.86
C ILE A 338 -61.92 -20.67 -82.71
N LYS A 339 -62.03 -20.63 -84.04
CA LYS A 339 -60.88 -20.59 -84.95
C LYS A 339 -59.98 -19.39 -84.65
N GLY A 340 -60.54 -18.19 -84.53
CA GLY A 340 -59.76 -17.00 -84.17
C GLY A 340 -59.05 -17.14 -82.82
N SER A 341 -59.74 -17.69 -81.81
CA SER A 341 -59.16 -17.92 -80.49
C SER A 341 -58.02 -18.95 -80.49
N LEU A 342 -58.09 -19.97 -81.35
CA LEU A 342 -57.03 -20.99 -81.50
C LEU A 342 -55.84 -20.45 -82.30
N GLU A 343 -56.08 -19.69 -83.36
CA GLU A 343 -55.03 -19.03 -84.15
C GLU A 343 -54.23 -18.03 -83.28
N GLU A 344 -54.89 -17.31 -82.37
CA GLU A 344 -54.22 -16.46 -81.38
C GLU A 344 -53.29 -17.26 -80.45
N LEU A 345 -53.72 -18.44 -80.00
CA LEU A 345 -52.91 -19.30 -79.13
C LEU A 345 -51.76 -19.96 -79.90
N GLU A 346 -51.96 -20.32 -81.17
CA GLU A 346 -50.93 -20.90 -82.05
C GLU A 346 -49.77 -19.92 -82.31
N GLN A 347 -50.06 -18.62 -82.33
CA GLN A 347 -49.04 -17.58 -82.49
C GLN A 347 -48.20 -17.33 -81.23
N LEU A 348 -48.62 -17.81 -80.06
CA LEU A 348 -47.85 -17.68 -78.82
C LEU A 348 -46.68 -18.66 -78.83
N GLN A 349 -45.47 -18.15 -78.58
CA GLN A 349 -44.27 -18.99 -78.41
C GLN A 349 -43.86 -19.07 -76.93
N PRO A 350 -43.53 -20.27 -76.42
CA PRO A 350 -42.89 -20.40 -75.11
C PRO A 350 -41.53 -19.70 -75.12
N LEU A 351 -41.35 -18.71 -74.26
CA LEU A 351 -40.05 -18.06 -74.10
C LEU A 351 -39.07 -19.04 -73.41
N PRO A 352 -37.82 -19.17 -73.89
CA PRO A 352 -36.86 -20.10 -73.32
C PRO A 352 -36.53 -19.75 -71.86
N ALA A 353 -36.53 -20.76 -70.98
CA ALA A 353 -36.29 -20.62 -69.54
C ALA A 353 -34.92 -20.02 -69.17
N GLY A 354 -33.92 -20.09 -70.07
CA GLY A 354 -32.54 -19.73 -69.77
C GLY A 354 -32.23 -18.24 -69.54
N ASN A 355 -33.18 -17.34 -69.79
CA ASN A 355 -33.00 -15.88 -69.62
C ASN A 355 -33.84 -15.28 -68.49
N ARG A 356 -34.63 -16.08 -67.77
CA ARG A 356 -35.60 -15.57 -66.78
C ARG A 356 -35.09 -15.83 -65.37
N ALA A 357 -34.83 -14.73 -64.67
CA ALA A 357 -34.17 -14.66 -63.37
C ALA A 357 -32.72 -15.21 -63.39
N GLN A 358 -31.80 -14.49 -64.03
CA GLN A 358 -30.42 -14.54 -63.50
C GLN A 358 -30.50 -14.13 -62.03
N PRO A 359 -29.89 -14.86 -61.09
CA PRO A 359 -29.79 -14.40 -59.71
C PRO A 359 -29.20 -13.00 -59.77
N GLY A 360 -30.01 -12.01 -59.43
CA GLY A 360 -29.69 -10.60 -59.69
C GLY A 360 -28.28 -10.32 -59.22
N ASP A 361 -27.46 -9.73 -60.08
CA ASP A 361 -26.01 -9.69 -59.90
C ASP A 361 -25.62 -9.21 -58.49
N LEU A 362 -25.17 -10.14 -57.66
CA LEU A 362 -24.64 -9.87 -56.32
C LEU A 362 -23.22 -9.28 -56.38
N ALA A 363 -22.78 -8.77 -57.53
CA ALA A 363 -21.50 -8.08 -57.69
C ALA A 363 -21.35 -6.93 -56.68
N GLU A 364 -22.41 -6.19 -56.40
CA GLU A 364 -22.37 -5.11 -55.39
C GLU A 364 -22.03 -5.67 -53.99
N CYS A 365 -22.70 -6.74 -53.57
CA CYS A 365 -22.42 -7.39 -52.28
C CYS A 365 -20.99 -7.95 -52.23
N ARG A 366 -20.53 -8.58 -53.32
CA ARG A 366 -19.16 -9.10 -53.43
C ARG A 366 -18.11 -8.00 -53.39
N ALA A 367 -18.36 -6.87 -54.06
CA ALA A 367 -17.45 -5.72 -54.07
C ALA A 367 -17.36 -5.08 -52.68
N ARG A 368 -18.49 -4.92 -51.99
CA ARG A 368 -18.52 -4.42 -50.60
C ARG A 368 -17.77 -5.35 -49.64
N LEU A 369 -17.97 -6.66 -49.75
CA LEU A 369 -17.22 -7.66 -48.95
C LEU A 369 -15.71 -7.63 -49.20
N GLN A 370 -15.26 -7.30 -50.42
CA GLN A 370 -13.83 -7.17 -50.75
C GLN A 370 -13.20 -5.88 -50.22
N ALA A 371 -14.02 -4.88 -49.87
CA ALA A 371 -13.56 -3.59 -49.37
C ALA A 371 -13.45 -3.54 -47.83
N LEU A 372 -14.00 -4.53 -47.13
CA LEU A 372 -13.87 -4.76 -45.68
C LEU A 372 -12.59 -5.52 -45.37
#